data_AF-A0A7Y6KHF3-F1
#
_entry.id   AF-A0A7Y6KHF3-F1
#
_cell.length_a   1.000
_cell.length_b   1.000
_cell.length_c   1.000
_cell.angle_alpha   90.00
_cell.angle_beta   90.00
_cell.angle_gamma   90.00
#
_symmetry.space_group_name_H-M   'P 1'
#
loop_
_entity.id
_entity.type
_entity.pdbx_description
1 polymer ?
#
loop_
_entity_poly.entity_id
_entity_poly.type
_entity_poly.pdbx_seq_one_letter_code
_entity_poly.pdbx_strand_id
1 'polypeptide(L)' 'MIYLSPYSPKLKPIERLWLYIKQNTLHNKVYDRIASFESTLCKFIPFSLHN' A
#
# COMPACT_ATOMS: atom_id res chain seq x y z
N MET A 1 12.64 18.55 5.49
CA MET A 1 12.08 17.58 6.45
C MET A 1 10.63 17.95 6.71
N ILE A 2 9.69 17.03 6.49
CA ILE A 2 8.27 17.25 6.81
C ILE A 2 8.11 16.92 8.30
N TYR A 3 7.87 17.94 9.14
CA TYR A 3 7.61 17.75 10.56
C TYR A 3 6.20 17.22 10.74
N LEU A 4 6.08 15.94 11.09
CA LEU A 4 4.80 15.31 11.40
C LEU A 4 4.67 15.14 12.90
N SER A 5 3.56 15.62 13.47
CA SER A 5 3.26 15.41 14.88
C SER A 5 3.20 13.91 15.22
N PRO A 6 3.73 13.49 16.39
CA PRO A 6 3.98 12.09 16.73
C PRO A 6 2.73 11.21 16.70
N TYR A 7 1.54 11.81 16.86
CA TYR A 7 0.26 11.12 16.93
C TYR A 7 -0.74 11.55 15.84
N SER A 8 -0.27 12.01 14.67
CA SER A 8 -1.15 12.27 13.50
C SER A 8 -1.09 11.13 12.47
N PRO A 9 -1.69 9.95 12.74
CA PRO A 9 -1.68 8.79 11.83
C PRO A 9 -2.42 9.06 10.52
N LYS A 10 -3.31 10.07 10.50
CA LYS A 10 -4.09 10.47 9.33
C LYS A 10 -3.29 11.23 8.26
N LEU A 11 -2.08 11.69 8.59
CA LEU A 11 -1.22 12.50 7.71
C LEU A 11 0.03 11.74 7.20
N LYS A 12 0.15 10.44 7.47
CA LYS A 12 1.25 9.63 6.92
C LYS A 12 0.85 9.08 5.54
N PRO A 13 1.42 9.58 4.43
CA PRO A 13 1.08 9.11 3.09
C PRO A 13 1.32 7.60 2.93
N ILE A 14 2.31 7.05 3.64
CA ILE A 14 2.59 5.61 3.67
C ILE A 14 1.46 4.80 4.31
N GLU A 15 0.84 5.29 5.39
CA GLU A 15 -0.27 4.60 6.04
C GLU A 15 -1.53 4.63 5.17
N ARG A 16 -1.75 5.76 4.47
CA ARG A 16 -2.84 5.88 3.49
C ARG A 16 -2.63 4.93 2.31
N LEU A 17 -1.41 4.82 1.81
CA LEU A 17 -1.05 3.85 0.77
C LEU A 17 -1.26 2.42 1.25
N TRP A 18 -0.84 2.12 2.47
CA TRP A 18 -1.03 0.79 3.07
C TRP A 18 -2.51 0.43 3.23
N LEU A 19 -3.34 1.37 3.68
CA LEU A 19 -4.80 1.17 3.75
C LEU A 19 -5.42 0.95 2.38
N TYR A 20 -4.95 1.67 1.35
CA TYR A 20 -5.42 1.51 -0.02
C TYR A 20 -5.04 0.15 -0.60
N ILE A 21 -3.79 -0.30 -0.38
CA ILE A 21 -3.31 -1.61 -0.79
C ILE A 21 -4.11 -2.73 -0.10
N LYS A 22 -4.32 -2.63 1.22
CA LYS A 22 -5.11 -3.61 1.98
C LYS A 22 -6.53 -3.74 1.43
N GLN A 23 -7.20 -2.62 1.15
CA GLN A 23 -8.57 -2.62 0.64
C GLN A 23 -8.70 -3.20 -0.78
N ASN A 24 -7.68 -3.08 -1.63
CA ASN A 24 -7.77 -3.54 -3.03
C ASN A 24 -7.14 -4.91 -3.27
N THR A 25 -6.10 -5.25 -2.51
CA THR A 25 -5.31 -6.47 -2.69
C THR A 25 -5.71 -7.55 -1.70
N LEU A 26 -6.00 -7.19 -0.44
CA LEU A 26 -6.26 -8.17 0.64
C LEU A 26 -7.75 -8.29 1.00
N HIS A 27 -8.58 -7.37 0.53
CA HIS A 27 -10.02 -7.45 0.76
C HIS A 27 -10.63 -8.60 -0.06
N ASN A 28 -11.24 -9.56 0.63
CA ASN A 28 -11.87 -10.75 0.05
C ASN A 28 -10.94 -11.64 -0.79
N LYS A 29 -9.62 -11.58 -0.55
CA LYS A 29 -8.61 -12.40 -1.22
C LYS A 29 -7.64 -12.95 -0.19
N VAL A 30 -7.45 -14.27 -0.19
CA VAL A 30 -6.43 -14.94 0.61
C VAL A 30 -5.38 -15.50 -0.35
N TYR A 31 -4.12 -15.21 -0.08
CA TYR A 31 -2.99 -15.68 -0.88
C TYR A 31 -2.34 -16.87 -0.19
N ASP A 32 -2.14 -17.96 -0.93
CA ASP A 32 -1.47 -19.16 -0.44
C ASP A 32 0.04 -18.93 -0.20
N ARG A 33 0.65 -18.05 -1.01
CA ARG A 33 2.07 -17.71 -0.94
C ARG A 33 2.31 -16.22 -1.05
N ILE A 34 3.38 -15.76 -0.40
CA ILE A 34 3.86 -14.37 -0.46
C ILE A 34 4.14 -13.94 -1.91
N ALA A 35 4.71 -14.82 -2.74
CA ALA A 35 4.99 -14.54 -4.15
C ALA A 35 3.73 -14.16 -4.97
N SER A 36 2.58 -14.75 -4.65
CA SER A 36 1.30 -14.41 -5.30
C SER A 36 0.80 -13.03 -4.88
N PHE A 37 1.03 -12.66 -3.61
CA PHE A 37 0.74 -11.33 -3.10
C PHE A 37 1.65 -10.29 -3.76
N GLU A 38 2.96 -10.52 -3.81
CA GLU A 38 3.94 -9.63 -4.46
C GLU A 38 3.63 -9.42 -5.95
N SER A 39 3.30 -10.50 -6.66
CA SER A 39 2.88 -10.41 -8.07
C SER A 39 1.62 -9.57 -8.26
N THR A 40 0.67 -9.66 -7.32
CA THR A 40 -0.55 -8.84 -7.38
C THR A 40 -0.26 -7.38 -7.03
N LEU A 41 0.59 -7.13 -6.03
CA LEU A 41 1.03 -5.78 -5.68
C LEU A 41 1.78 -5.10 -6.83
N CYS A 42 2.69 -5.80 -7.49
CA CYS A 42 3.45 -5.27 -8.62
C CYS A 42 2.54 -4.90 -9.79
N LYS A 43 1.46 -5.66 -10.02
CA LYS A 43 0.41 -5.32 -11.00
C LYS A 43 -0.48 -4.16 -10.52
N PHE A 44 -0.75 -4.06 -9.22
CA PHE A 44 -1.63 -3.07 -8.62
C PHE A 44 -1.00 -1.68 -8.49
N ILE A 45 0.34 -1.62 -8.38
CA ILE A 45 1.10 -0.38 -8.41
C ILE A 45 1.67 -0.26 -9.83
N PRO A 46 0.87 0.15 -10.86
CA PRO A 46 1.41 0.43 -12.17
C PRO A 46 2.28 1.67 -12.03
N PHE A 47 3.59 1.44 -11.88
CA PHE A 47 4.69 2.35 -12.11
C PHE A 47 4.27 3.84 -12.17
N SER A 48 3.83 4.41 -11.03
CA SER A 48 3.65 5.87 -10.89
C SER A 48 5.01 6.57 -10.76
N LEU A 49 5.96 6.12 -11.57
CA LEU A 49 7.32 6.63 -11.71
C LEU A 49 7.63 6.84 -13.20
N HIS A 50 6.66 7.31 -13.98
CA HIS A 50 6.98 8.08 -15.17
C HIS A 50 6.94 9.55 -14.75
N ASN A 51 8.12 10.04 -14.36
CA ASN A 51 8.46 11.45 -14.27
C ASN A 51 8.80 11.94 -15.67
#